data_AF-A0A5T8V969-F1
#
_entry.id   AF-A0A5T8V969-F1
#
_cell.length_a   1.000
_cell.length_b   1.000
_cell.length_c   1.000
_cell.angle_alpha   90.00
_cell.angle_beta   90.00
_cell.angle_gamma   90.00
#
_symmetry.space_group_name_H-M   'P 1'
#
loop_
_entity.id
_entity.type
_entity.pdbx_description
1 polymer ?
#
loop_
_entity_poly.entity_id
_entity_poly.type
_entity_poly.pdbx_seq_one_letter_code
_entity_poly.pdbx_strand_id
1 'polypeptide(L)' 'MECELIVERTSAGLEVVRSKGRIGGRRPKLTLEQWAQAGRLIRAGVPRRQVAIIYDVGVSTLYKKFPVGGD' A
#
# COMPACT_ATOMS: atom_id res chain seq x y z
N MET A 1 -29.35 -14.71 14.55
CA MET A 1 -29.34 -16.10 14.05
C MET A 1 -29.30 -16.24 12.53
N GLU A 2 -29.94 -15.40 11.71
CA GLU A 2 -29.74 -15.46 10.23
C GLU A 2 -28.54 -14.62 9.74
N CYS A 3 -28.35 -13.41 10.27
CA CYS A 3 -27.22 -12.55 9.91
C CYS A 3 -25.86 -13.17 10.29
N GLU A 4 -25.80 -13.87 11.41
CA GLU A 4 -24.58 -14.55 11.90
C GLU A 4 -24.13 -15.64 10.93
N LEU A 5 -25.07 -16.44 10.42
CA LEU A 5 -24.78 -17.48 9.43
C LEU A 5 -24.27 -16.90 8.10
N ILE A 6 -24.75 -15.72 7.69
CA ILE A 6 -24.28 -15.03 6.49
C ILE A 6 -22.85 -14.49 6.69
N VAL A 7 -22.58 -13.91 7.87
CA VAL A 7 -21.24 -13.41 8.23
C VAL A 7 -20.23 -14.57 8.30
N GLU A 8 -20.62 -15.68 8.90
CA GLU A 8 -19.79 -16.87 9.03
C GLU A 8 -19.44 -17.45 7.65
N ARG A 9 -20.45 -17.63 6.78
CA ARG A 9 -20.24 -18.12 5.41
C ARG A 9 -19.34 -17.20 4.60
N THR A 10 -19.53 -15.89 4.73
CA THR A 10 -18.72 -14.89 3.99
C THR A 10 -17.27 -14.92 4.48
N SER A 11 -17.06 -15.00 5.79
CA SER A 11 -15.73 -15.07 6.40
C SER A 11 -15.00 -16.34 6.00
N ALA A 12 -15.67 -17.49 6.04
CA ALA A 12 -15.12 -18.76 5.56
C ALA A 12 -14.72 -18.69 4.07
N GLY A 13 -15.56 -18.08 3.22
CA GLY A 13 -15.23 -17.86 1.82
C GLY A 13 -14.00 -16.95 1.60
N LEU A 14 -13.89 -15.88 2.40
CA LEU A 14 -12.74 -14.97 2.38
C LEU A 14 -11.45 -15.67 2.83
N GLU A 15 -11.54 -16.57 3.81
CA GLU A 15 -10.39 -17.34 4.28
C GLU A 15 -9.89 -18.32 3.21
N VAL A 16 -10.80 -19.05 2.55
CA VAL A 16 -10.44 -19.97 1.47
C VAL A 16 -9.69 -19.25 0.33
N VAL A 17 -10.12 -18.04 -0.05
CA VAL A 17 -9.40 -17.28 -1.10
C VAL A 17 -8.08 -16.68 -0.61
N ARG A 18 -7.98 -16.29 0.66
CA ARG A 18 -6.72 -15.83 1.27
C ARG A 18 -5.68 -16.95 1.29
N SER A 19 -6.08 -18.18 1.67
CA SER A 19 -5.22 -19.37 1.62
C SER A 19 -4.75 -19.72 0.20
N LYS A 20 -5.54 -19.35 -0.82
CA LYS A 20 -5.17 -19.45 -2.24
C LYS A 20 -4.28 -18.29 -2.73
N GLY A 21 -3.82 -17.41 -1.84
CA GLY A 21 -2.91 -16.30 -2.16
C GLY A 21 -3.60 -14.98 -2.51
N ARG A 22 -4.93 -14.86 -2.37
CA ARG A 22 -5.63 -13.59 -2.60
C ARG A 22 -5.53 -12.69 -1.37
N ILE A 23 -4.70 -11.65 -1.45
CA ILE A 23 -4.49 -10.68 -0.35
C ILE A 23 -5.75 -9.84 -0.07
N GLY A 24 -6.48 -9.45 -1.12
CA GLY A 24 -7.64 -8.54 -1.01
C GLY A 24 -7.26 -7.06 -0.88
N GLY A 25 -8.24 -6.21 -0.52
CA GLY A 25 -8.02 -4.78 -0.30
C GLY A 25 -7.84 -3.93 -1.56
N ARG A 26 -7.45 -2.66 -1.38
CA ARG A 26 -7.19 -1.72 -2.47
C ARG A 26 -5.86 -2.07 -3.15
N ARG A 27 -5.87 -2.19 -4.48
CA ARG A 27 -4.66 -2.42 -5.27
C ARG A 27 -3.65 -1.29 -5.06
N PRO A 28 -2.37 -1.58 -4.80
CA PRO A 28 -1.32 -0.56 -4.72
C PRO A 28 -1.23 0.23 -6.02
N LYS A 29 -1.15 1.57 -5.93
CA LYS A 29 -0.97 2.44 -7.11
C LYS A 29 0.44 2.34 -7.71
N LEU A 30 1.44 2.18 -6.85
CA LEU A 30 2.85 2.14 -7.25
C LEU A 30 3.41 0.71 -7.15
N THR A 31 4.22 0.33 -8.14
CA THR A 31 4.98 -0.94 -8.14
C THR A 31 6.18 -0.88 -7.20
N LEU A 32 6.77 -2.03 -6.88
CA LEU A 32 7.97 -2.12 -6.05
C LEU A 32 9.15 -1.35 -6.63
N GLU A 33 9.31 -1.38 -7.95
CA GLU A 33 10.37 -0.66 -8.66
C GLU A 33 10.18 0.85 -8.60
N GLN A 34 8.93 1.32 -8.73
CA GLN A 34 8.60 2.73 -8.57
C GLN A 34 8.87 3.21 -7.14
N TRP A 35 8.60 2.38 -6.12
CA TRP A 35 8.97 2.68 -4.75
C TRP A 35 10.50 2.77 -4.58
N ALA A 36 11.25 1.84 -5.15
CA ALA A 36 12.70 1.87 -5.09
C ALA A 36 13.27 3.13 -5.77
N GLN A 37 12.72 3.54 -6.91
CA GLN A 37 13.11 4.77 -7.60
C GLN A 37 12.75 6.02 -6.79
N ALA A 38 11.54 6.10 -6.23
CA ALA A 38 11.12 7.21 -5.37
C ALA A 38 12.04 7.34 -4.14
N GLY A 39 12.43 6.22 -3.54
CA GLY A 39 13.39 6.19 -2.43
C GLY A 39 14.78 6.72 -2.83
N ARG A 40 15.28 6.35 -4.02
CA ARG A 40 16.54 6.89 -4.54
C ARG A 40 16.50 8.40 -4.75
N LEU A 41 15.40 8.92 -5.30
CA LEU A 41 15.22 10.38 -5.50
C LEU A 41 15.22 11.13 -4.16
N ILE A 42 14.52 10.60 -3.16
CA ILE A 42 14.47 11.21 -1.83
C ILE A 42 15.86 11.20 -1.16
N ARG A 43 16.61 10.09 -1.28
CA ARG A 43 17.98 10.00 -0.76
C ARG A 43 18.97 10.91 -1.48
N ALA A 44 18.76 11.14 -2.78
CA ALA A 44 19.53 12.11 -3.56
C ALA A 44 19.21 13.58 -3.22
N GLY A 45 18.29 13.82 -2.27
CA GLY A 45 17.95 15.17 -1.79
C GLY A 45 16.83 15.85 -2.58
N VAL A 46 16.15 15.14 -3.49
CA VAL A 46 14.99 15.71 -4.22
C VAL A 46 13.86 15.97 -3.22
N PRO A 47 13.23 17.17 -3.25
CA PRO A 47 12.16 17.49 -2.34
C PRO A 47 10.98 16.54 -2.52
N ARG A 48 10.47 16.00 -1.39
CA ARG A 48 9.34 15.05 -1.37
C ARG A 48 8.10 15.58 -2.09
N ARG A 49 7.89 16.90 -2.11
CA ARG A 49 6.79 17.53 -2.86
C ARG A 49 6.91 17.34 -4.38
N GLN A 50 8.13 17.38 -4.92
CA GLN A 50 8.37 17.14 -6.34
C GLN A 50 8.22 15.65 -6.69
N VAL A 51 8.75 14.77 -5.83
CA VAL A 51 8.55 13.32 -5.98
C VAL A 51 7.06 12.94 -5.94
N ALA A 52 6.28 13.60 -5.08
CA ALA A 52 4.84 13.41 -4.98
C ALA A 52 4.11 13.76 -6.29
N ILE A 53 4.53 14.83 -6.96
CA ILE A 53 3.97 15.23 -8.27
C ILE A 53 4.33 14.22 -9.36
N ILE A 54 5.59 13.76 -9.41
CA ILE A 54 6.06 12.80 -10.42
C ILE A 54 5.24 11.50 -10.40
N TYR A 55 4.94 11.00 -9.21
CA TYR A 55 4.20 9.74 -9.04
C TYR A 55 2.70 9.94 -8.81
N ASP A 56 2.21 11.18 -8.83
CA ASP A 56 0.83 11.56 -8.54
C ASP A 56 0.32 10.94 -7.22
N VAL A 57 1.09 11.13 -6.14
CA VAL A 57 0.76 10.63 -4.79
C VAL A 57 0.69 11.77 -3.78
N GLY A 58 -0.07 11.58 -2.72
CA GLY A 58 -0.07 12.53 -1.60
C GLY A 58 1.29 12.56 -0.91
N VAL A 59 1.75 13.75 -0.49
CA VAL A 59 3.03 13.93 0.23
C VAL A 59 3.09 13.07 1.51
N SER A 60 1.95 12.90 2.18
CA SER A 60 1.78 12.00 3.33
C SER A 60 2.13 10.54 3.02
N THR A 61 1.89 10.08 1.79
CA THR A 61 2.25 8.73 1.36
C THR A 61 3.76 8.54 1.33
N LEU A 62 4.49 9.56 0.88
CA LEU A 62 5.96 9.53 0.87
C LEU A 62 6.54 9.59 2.27
N TYR A 63 5.99 10.40 3.18
CA TYR A 63 6.42 10.41 4.58
C TYR A 63 6.14 9.09 5.29
N LYS A 64 5.00 8.44 5.01
CA LYS A 64 4.67 7.13 5.59
C LYS A 64 5.60 6.03 5.12
N LYS A 65 6.11 6.11 3.89
CA LYS A 65 7.03 5.13 3.31
C LYS A 65 8.51 5.44 3.55
N PHE A 66 8.87 6.71 3.64
CA PHE A 66 10.23 7.21 3.82
C PHE A 66 10.27 8.26 4.94
N PRO A 67 10.21 7.82 6.22
CA PRO A 67 10.26 8.71 7.37
C PRO A 67 11.58 9.50 7.42
N VAL A 68 11.57 10.64 8.10
CA VAL A 68 12.79 11.45 8.30
C VAL A 68 13.46 10.94 9.58
N GLY A 69 14.69 10.41 9.46
CA GLY A 69 15.48 9.95 10.60
C GLY A 69 15.34 8.47 10.98
N GLY A 70 14.74 7.64 10.12
CA GLY A 70 14.72 6.18 10.28
C GLY A 70 15.58 5.52 9.20
N ASP A 71 16.87 5.42 9.45
CA ASP A 71 17.74 4.40 8.85
C ASP A 71 17.80 3.19 9.79
#